data_AF-X1V1L8-F1
#
_entry.id   AF-X1V1L8-F1
#
_cell.length_a   1.000
_cell.length_b   1.000
_cell.length_c   1.000
_cell.angle_alpha   90.00
_cell.angle_beta   90.00
_cell.angle_gamma   90.00
#
_symmetry.space_group_name_H-M   'P 1'
#
loop_
_entity.id
_entity.type
_entity.pdbx_description
1 polymer ?
#
loop_
_entity_poly.entity_id
_entity_poly.type
_entity_poly.pdbx_seq_one_letter_code
_entity_poly.pdbx_strand_id
1 'polypeptide(L)'
;MPIYEGEGELTREALLDLRKTNKCKECGASLNVYLDPDSGKVFLACWHWHRSHHEGIEREASRYEKEGVAALNIPTRREIMTQEHGEEKTAALVKYISTGAITKAIATEIVETLWGAAPLIEKTKAILLCQTYQLNPLMKHLYLVGYRRKDKDGNFIVDKQGNYVKDWSMQIGIGATRLLAQRKHNYSYLDLSPRKATEE
;
A
#
# COMPACT_ATOMS: atom_id res chain seq x y z
N MET A 1 -30.76 -8.96 19.63
CA MET A 1 -31.76 -8.28 18.78
C MET A 1 -31.56 -6.78 18.95
N PRO A 2 -31.96 -5.90 18.00
CA PRO A 2 -32.46 -6.16 16.64
C PRO A 2 -31.24 -6.40 15.69
N ILE A 3 -31.15 -6.10 14.38
CA ILE A 3 -32.06 -5.61 13.32
C ILE A 3 -31.82 -6.47 12.06
N TYR A 4 -32.82 -6.60 11.17
CA TYR A 4 -32.77 -6.68 9.68
C TYR A 4 -34.03 -7.39 9.16
N GLU A 5 -35.20 -6.77 9.37
CA GLU A 5 -36.44 -7.10 8.65
C GLU A 5 -36.82 -5.85 7.87
N GLY A 6 -36.70 -5.90 6.54
CA GLY A 6 -36.71 -4.72 5.68
C GLY A 6 -36.32 -5.06 4.24
N GLU A 7 -37.26 -5.70 3.54
CA GLU A 7 -37.45 -5.76 2.08
C GLU A 7 -36.21 -6.02 1.18
N GLY A 8 -36.09 -7.27 0.72
CA GLY A 8 -35.04 -7.73 -0.19
C GLY A 8 -34.41 -9.03 0.30
N GLU A 9 -35.23 -10.09 0.41
CA GLU A 9 -34.95 -11.29 1.20
C GLU A 9 -33.59 -11.94 0.94
N LEU A 10 -32.62 -11.58 1.78
CA LEU A 10 -31.38 -12.29 1.90
C LEU A 10 -31.57 -13.54 2.75
N THR A 11 -31.86 -14.65 2.08
CA THR A 11 -31.96 -15.94 2.76
C THR A 11 -30.70 -16.20 3.60
N ARG A 12 -30.91 -16.83 4.76
CA ARG A 12 -29.83 -17.24 5.67
C ARG A 12 -28.75 -18.06 4.94
N GLU A 13 -29.16 -18.82 3.93
CA GLU A 13 -28.31 -19.63 3.06
C GLU A 13 -27.47 -18.76 2.12
N ALA A 14 -28.06 -17.77 1.44
CA ALA A 14 -27.31 -16.81 0.64
C ALA A 14 -26.29 -16.00 1.48
N LEU A 15 -26.63 -15.68 2.73
CA LEU A 15 -25.70 -15.06 3.68
C LEU A 15 -24.57 -16.02 4.13
N LEU A 16 -24.85 -17.31 4.28
CA LEU A 16 -23.84 -18.33 4.58
C LEU A 16 -22.92 -18.58 3.37
N ASP A 17 -23.44 -18.61 2.16
CA ASP A 17 -22.63 -18.77 0.95
C ASP A 17 -21.81 -17.51 0.62
N LEU A 18 -22.33 -16.30 0.87
CA LEU A 18 -21.52 -15.07 0.85
C LEU A 18 -20.38 -15.11 1.89
N ARG A 19 -20.60 -15.71 3.07
CA ARG A 19 -19.54 -15.94 4.07
C ARG A 19 -18.52 -16.99 3.62
N LYS A 20 -18.90 -18.00 2.84
CA LYS A 20 -17.99 -19.02 2.30
C LYS A 20 -17.19 -18.53 1.08
N THR A 21 -17.78 -17.68 0.24
CA THR A 21 -17.23 -17.34 -1.08
C THR A 21 -16.32 -16.12 -1.11
N ASN A 22 -16.23 -15.34 -0.03
CA ASN A 22 -15.49 -14.07 0.02
C ASN A 22 -15.86 -13.14 -1.14
N LYS A 23 -17.15 -13.03 -1.47
CA LYS A 23 -17.66 -12.17 -2.55
C LYS A 23 -18.53 -11.02 -2.03
N CYS A 24 -18.43 -9.91 -2.73
CA CYS A 24 -19.24 -8.72 -2.61
C CYS A 24 -20.67 -9.01 -3.06
N LYS A 25 -21.62 -8.84 -2.13
CA LYS A 25 -22.86 -8.06 -2.36
C LYS A 25 -23.21 -7.77 -3.81
N GLU A 26 -22.99 -6.52 -4.17
CA GLU A 26 -23.65 -5.84 -5.27
C GLU A 26 -23.03 -6.12 -6.64
N CYS A 27 -21.73 -6.42 -6.68
CA CYS A 27 -21.01 -6.59 -7.95
C CYS A 27 -20.34 -7.96 -8.12
N GLY A 28 -20.48 -8.90 -7.17
CA GLY A 28 -19.91 -10.25 -7.25
C GLY A 28 -18.37 -10.34 -7.20
N ALA A 29 -17.65 -9.21 -7.14
CA ALA A 29 -16.20 -9.15 -6.99
C ALA A 29 -15.74 -9.73 -5.64
N SER A 30 -14.45 -10.02 -5.47
CA SER A 30 -13.94 -10.49 -4.18
C SER A 30 -14.06 -9.42 -3.08
N LEU A 31 -14.14 -9.87 -1.83
CA LEU A 31 -13.88 -9.05 -0.65
C LEU A 31 -12.37 -8.99 -0.40
N ASN A 32 -11.90 -7.84 0.06
CA ASN A 32 -10.52 -7.53 0.39
C ASN A 32 -10.41 -7.01 1.82
N VAL A 33 -9.22 -7.16 2.40
CA VAL A 33 -8.86 -6.53 3.67
C VAL A 33 -8.32 -5.13 3.41
N TYR A 34 -8.88 -4.13 4.09
CA TYR A 34 -8.49 -2.73 4.10
C TYR A 34 -8.11 -2.31 5.52
N LEU A 35 -7.30 -1.26 5.61
CA LEU A 35 -6.92 -0.60 6.86
C LEU A 35 -7.49 0.82 6.85
N ASP A 36 -8.23 1.18 7.90
CA ASP A 36 -8.59 2.58 8.15
C ASP A 36 -7.31 3.32 8.60
N PRO A 37 -6.85 4.35 7.86
CA PRO A 37 -5.64 5.09 8.22
C PRO A 37 -5.77 5.91 9.50
N ASP A 38 -6.99 6.21 9.95
CA ASP A 38 -7.30 7.07 11.08
C ASP A 38 -7.50 6.28 12.38
N SER A 39 -8.38 5.28 12.43
CA SER A 39 -8.48 4.40 13.61
C SER A 39 -7.40 3.31 13.67
N GLY A 40 -6.74 3.04 12.54
CA GLY A 40 -5.90 1.85 12.37
C GLY A 40 -6.70 0.54 12.38
N LYS A 41 -8.04 0.58 12.27
CA LYS A 41 -8.88 -0.61 12.30
C LYS A 41 -8.83 -1.35 10.96
N VAL A 42 -8.71 -2.67 11.03
CA VAL A 42 -8.73 -3.55 9.85
C VAL A 42 -10.18 -3.98 9.54
N PHE A 43 -10.61 -3.77 8.30
CA PHE A 43 -11.97 -4.08 7.85
C PHE A 43 -11.99 -4.81 6.50
N LEU A 44 -13.02 -5.61 6.27
CA LEU A 44 -13.29 -6.30 5.01
C LEU A 44 -14.28 -5.47 4.19
N ALA A 45 -13.94 -5.14 2.95
CA ALA A 45 -14.82 -4.42 2.02
C ALA A 45 -14.73 -4.99 0.59
N CYS A 46 -15.58 -4.51 -0.32
CA CYS A 46 -15.53 -4.88 -1.75
C CYS A 46 -14.17 -4.53 -2.37
N TRP A 47 -13.62 -5.38 -3.24
CA TRP A 47 -12.39 -5.08 -4.02
C TRP A 47 -12.42 -3.71 -4.73
N HIS A 48 -13.60 -3.25 -5.16
CA HIS A 48 -13.81 -1.97 -5.82
C HIS A 48 -14.03 -0.78 -4.87
N TRP A 49 -13.78 -0.94 -3.57
CA TRP A 49 -14.02 0.04 -2.51
C TRP A 49 -13.71 1.50 -2.90
N HIS A 50 -12.47 1.76 -3.32
CA HIS A 50 -11.99 3.09 -3.71
C HIS A 50 -12.59 3.67 -5.00
N ARG A 51 -13.42 2.92 -5.74
CA ARG A 51 -14.02 3.36 -7.01
C ARG A 51 -15.53 3.52 -6.97
N SER A 52 -16.22 2.65 -6.24
CA SER A 52 -17.68 2.58 -6.24
C SER A 52 -18.32 2.52 -4.85
N HIS A 53 -17.53 2.45 -3.78
CA HIS A 53 -17.96 2.56 -2.36
C HIS A 53 -19.33 1.94 -2.05
N HIS A 54 -19.38 0.60 -1.98
CA HIS A 54 -20.60 -0.15 -1.69
C HIS A 54 -20.87 -0.15 -0.17
N GLU A 55 -21.71 0.80 0.28
CA GLU A 55 -22.06 0.98 1.69
C GLU A 55 -22.65 -0.30 2.33
N GLY A 56 -22.40 -0.51 3.63
CA GLY A 56 -22.94 -1.66 4.37
C GLY A 56 -22.34 -3.04 4.03
N ILE A 57 -21.44 -3.13 3.04
CA ILE A 57 -20.65 -4.35 2.78
C ILE A 57 -19.47 -4.48 3.75
N GLU A 58 -19.05 -3.37 4.36
CA GLU A 58 -17.96 -3.33 5.35
C GLU A 58 -18.23 -4.25 6.54
N ARG A 59 -17.19 -4.98 6.96
CA ARG A 59 -17.22 -5.86 8.14
C ARG A 59 -15.93 -5.74 8.92
N GLU A 60 -15.99 -5.92 10.24
CA GLU A 60 -14.78 -6.06 11.05
C GLU A 60 -13.95 -7.26 10.56
N ALA A 61 -12.67 -7.06 10.28
CA ALA A 61 -11.81 -8.16 9.78
C ALA A 61 -11.49 -9.18 10.88
N SER A 62 -11.62 -8.79 12.15
CA SER A 62 -11.39 -9.62 13.33
C SER A 62 -12.42 -9.36 14.42
N ARG A 63 -12.97 -10.42 15.01
CA ARG A 63 -13.87 -10.34 16.19
C ARG A 63 -13.20 -9.78 17.46
N TYR A 64 -11.88 -9.64 17.44
CA TYR A 64 -11.05 -9.21 18.56
C TYR A 64 -10.54 -7.76 18.42
N GLU A 65 -10.65 -7.15 17.24
CA GLU A 65 -10.02 -5.86 16.92
C GLU A 65 -11.09 -4.79 16.68
N LYS A 66 -11.82 -4.46 17.75
CA LYS A 66 -12.99 -3.57 17.69
C LYS A 66 -12.65 -2.09 17.58
N GLU A 67 -11.58 -1.67 18.23
CA GLU A 67 -11.25 -0.24 18.46
C GLU A 67 -10.03 0.24 17.64
N GLY A 68 -9.41 -0.67 16.87
CA GLY A 68 -8.22 -0.38 16.07
C GLY A 68 -6.95 -0.16 16.90
N VAL A 69 -5.83 0.13 16.24
CA VAL A 69 -4.54 0.34 16.93
C VAL A 69 -4.47 1.68 17.67
N ALA A 70 -5.30 2.66 17.28
CA ALA A 70 -5.38 3.97 17.95
C ALA A 70 -5.74 3.84 19.44
N ALA A 71 -6.63 2.91 19.81
CA ALA A 71 -7.02 2.66 21.20
C ALA A 71 -5.87 2.14 22.09
N LEU A 72 -4.76 1.70 21.49
CA LEU A 72 -3.56 1.23 22.19
C LEU A 72 -2.48 2.32 22.31
N ASN A 73 -2.79 3.58 21.98
CA ASN A 73 -1.83 4.69 21.84
C ASN A 73 -0.66 4.38 20.88
N ILE A 74 -0.88 3.49 19.91
CA ILE A 74 0.09 3.19 18.84
C ILE A 74 -0.18 4.18 17.69
N PRO A 75 0.85 4.87 17.16
CA PRO A 75 0.64 5.93 16.18
C PRO A 75 -0.02 5.39 14.90
N THR A 76 -1.02 6.12 14.44
CA THR A 76 -1.87 5.73 13.31
C THR A 76 -1.10 5.81 11.98
N ARG A 77 -1.57 5.13 10.92
CA ARG A 77 -0.81 5.20 9.64
C ARG A 77 -0.82 6.61 9.07
N ARG A 78 -1.89 7.41 9.30
CA ARG A 78 -1.91 8.84 8.98
C ARG A 78 -0.84 9.61 9.76
N GLU A 79 -0.77 9.47 11.08
CA GLU A 79 0.26 10.16 11.89
C GLU A 79 1.68 9.85 11.42
N ILE A 80 1.99 8.57 11.18
CA ILE A 80 3.32 8.16 10.71
C ILE A 80 3.58 8.78 9.32
N MET A 81 2.60 8.81 8.41
CA MET A 81 2.77 9.48 7.11
C MET A 81 2.94 10.99 7.24
N THR A 82 2.23 11.65 8.15
CA THR A 82 2.40 13.07 8.43
C THR A 82 3.81 13.37 8.91
N GLN A 83 4.39 12.52 9.77
CA GLN A 83 5.79 12.61 10.20
C GLN A 83 6.78 12.31 9.06
N GLU A 84 6.50 11.32 8.21
CA GLU A 84 7.39 10.89 7.11
C GLU A 84 7.39 11.85 5.91
N HIS A 85 6.27 12.54 5.64
CA HIS A 85 6.03 13.24 4.36
C HIS A 85 5.39 14.63 4.49
N GLY A 86 4.93 15.04 5.68
CA GLY A 86 4.18 16.27 5.90
C GLY A 86 2.68 16.15 5.64
N GLU A 87 1.90 17.10 6.15
CA GLU A 87 0.43 17.09 6.09
C GLU A 87 -0.11 17.12 4.66
N GLU A 88 0.38 18.03 3.81
CA GLU A 88 -0.10 18.20 2.42
C GLU A 88 0.00 16.90 1.60
N LYS A 89 1.17 16.24 1.64
CA LYS A 89 1.40 14.97 0.94
C LYS A 89 0.58 13.84 1.55
N THR A 90 0.39 13.85 2.86
CA THR A 90 -0.42 12.85 3.54
C THR A 90 -1.89 12.98 3.15
N ALA A 91 -2.45 14.19 3.16
CA ALA A 91 -3.82 14.45 2.73
C ALA A 91 -4.09 13.99 1.29
N ALA A 92 -3.14 14.22 0.36
CA ALA A 92 -3.25 13.76 -1.02
C ALA A 92 -3.18 12.22 -1.15
N LEU A 93 -2.30 11.56 -0.40
CA LEU A 93 -1.92 10.15 -0.62
C LEU A 93 -2.58 9.15 0.33
N VAL A 94 -3.20 9.57 1.44
CA VAL A 94 -3.79 8.67 2.46
C VAL A 94 -4.80 7.67 1.86
N LYS A 95 -5.56 8.11 0.85
CA LYS A 95 -6.52 7.28 0.09
C LYS A 95 -5.91 6.04 -0.57
N TYR A 96 -4.59 6.02 -0.79
CA TYR A 96 -3.86 4.93 -1.46
C TYR A 96 -3.14 3.95 -0.53
N ILE A 97 -3.19 4.13 0.79
CA ILE A 97 -2.54 3.21 1.75
C ILE A 97 -3.07 1.77 1.56
N SER A 98 -4.39 1.63 1.56
CA SER A 98 -5.08 0.33 1.55
C SER A 98 -5.49 -0.14 0.14
N THR A 99 -4.97 0.51 -0.91
CA THR A 99 -5.34 0.16 -2.28
C THR A 99 -4.70 -1.16 -2.72
N GLY A 100 -5.50 -2.22 -2.80
CA GLY A 100 -5.08 -3.56 -3.23
C GLY A 100 -4.63 -3.71 -4.69
N ALA A 101 -4.76 -2.66 -5.52
CA ALA A 101 -4.33 -2.65 -6.92
C ALA A 101 -3.68 -1.33 -7.35
N ILE A 102 -2.37 -1.34 -7.53
CA ILE A 102 -1.57 -0.20 -8.01
C ILE A 102 -1.66 -0.16 -9.55
N THR A 103 -2.50 0.74 -10.07
CA THR A 103 -2.57 1.04 -11.50
C THR A 103 -1.48 2.04 -11.90
N LYS A 104 -1.23 2.21 -13.20
CA LYS A 104 -0.27 3.23 -13.70
C LYS A 104 -0.60 4.64 -13.19
N ALA A 105 -1.88 5.04 -13.24
CA ALA A 105 -2.32 6.36 -12.79
C ALA A 105 -2.04 6.58 -11.28
N ILE A 106 -2.40 5.59 -10.45
CA ILE A 106 -2.16 5.62 -9.01
C ILE A 106 -0.66 5.66 -8.70
N ALA A 107 0.14 4.84 -9.40
CA ALA A 107 1.59 4.85 -9.26
C ALA A 107 2.21 6.20 -9.66
N THR A 108 1.71 6.83 -10.74
CA THR A 108 2.16 8.17 -11.15
C THR A 108 1.86 9.21 -10.07
N GLU A 109 0.61 9.28 -9.60
CA GLU A 109 0.20 10.25 -8.56
C GLU A 109 1.06 10.10 -7.29
N ILE A 110 1.25 8.87 -6.80
CA ILE A 110 2.11 8.60 -5.64
C ILE A 110 3.57 9.02 -5.90
N VAL A 111 4.16 8.62 -7.04
CA VAL A 111 5.58 8.89 -7.35
C VAL A 111 5.84 10.38 -7.55
N GLU A 112 4.91 11.11 -8.17
CA GLU A 112 5.07 12.56 -8.39
C GLU A 112 4.84 13.37 -7.12
N THR A 113 3.88 13.00 -6.26
CA THR A 113 3.68 13.68 -4.97
C THR A 113 4.84 13.41 -3.99
N LEU A 114 5.34 12.17 -3.91
CA LEU A 114 6.49 11.85 -3.05
C LEU A 114 7.79 12.46 -3.59
N TRP A 115 8.09 12.24 -4.88
CA TRP A 115 9.40 12.50 -5.48
C TRP A 115 9.35 13.39 -6.73
N GLY A 116 8.48 14.39 -6.77
CA GLY A 116 8.31 15.29 -7.92
C GLY A 116 9.63 15.86 -8.50
N ALA A 117 10.59 16.17 -7.62
CA ALA A 117 11.93 16.67 -7.94
C ALA A 117 12.93 15.62 -8.50
N ALA A 118 12.55 14.35 -8.58
CA ALA A 118 13.38 13.31 -9.20
C ALA A 118 13.33 13.39 -10.74
N PRO A 119 14.43 13.03 -11.45
CA PRO A 119 14.46 12.99 -12.91
C PRO A 119 13.33 12.13 -13.49
N LEU A 120 12.76 12.57 -14.62
CA LEU A 120 11.67 11.87 -15.30
C LEU A 120 11.97 10.39 -15.57
N ILE A 121 13.22 10.06 -15.88
CA ILE A 121 13.63 8.68 -16.18
C ILE A 121 13.55 7.76 -14.95
N GLU A 122 13.91 8.25 -13.76
CA GLU A 122 13.80 7.49 -12.50
C GLU A 122 12.36 7.41 -12.00
N LYS A 123 11.58 8.50 -12.14
CA LYS A 123 10.13 8.45 -11.89
C LYS A 123 9.44 7.42 -12.79
N THR A 124 9.79 7.36 -14.08
CA THR A 124 9.21 6.41 -15.03
C THR A 124 9.57 4.96 -14.66
N LYS A 125 10.83 4.68 -14.30
CA LYS A 125 11.24 3.35 -13.80
C LYS A 125 10.46 2.94 -12.55
N ALA A 126 10.32 3.85 -11.59
CA ALA A 126 9.57 3.61 -10.35
C ALA A 126 8.09 3.30 -10.63
N ILE A 127 7.43 4.11 -11.48
CA ILE A 127 6.03 3.90 -11.88
C ILE A 127 5.83 2.52 -12.54
N LEU A 128 6.71 2.15 -13.47
CA LEU A 128 6.64 0.85 -14.16
C LEU A 128 6.88 -0.32 -13.20
N LEU A 129 7.80 -0.20 -12.24
CA LEU A 129 8.06 -1.22 -11.24
C LEU A 129 6.87 -1.38 -10.28
N CYS A 130 6.31 -0.27 -9.81
CA CYS A 130 5.11 -0.24 -8.97
C CYS A 130 3.92 -0.90 -9.64
N GLN A 131 3.65 -0.58 -10.91
CA GLN A 131 2.58 -1.19 -11.69
C GLN A 131 2.83 -2.69 -11.93
N THR A 132 4.03 -3.07 -12.40
CA THR A 132 4.35 -4.47 -12.77
C THR A 132 4.22 -5.42 -11.58
N TYR A 133 4.69 -5.00 -10.40
CA TYR A 133 4.78 -5.87 -9.23
C TYR A 133 3.78 -5.52 -8.11
N GLN A 134 2.85 -4.59 -8.38
CA GLN A 134 1.85 -4.12 -7.42
C GLN A 134 2.47 -3.59 -6.12
N LEU A 135 3.59 -2.86 -6.24
CA LEU A 135 4.30 -2.27 -5.10
C LEU A 135 3.74 -0.89 -4.79
N ASN A 136 3.32 -0.69 -3.53
CA ASN A 136 2.89 0.60 -3.02
C ASN A 136 4.06 1.33 -2.31
N PRO A 137 4.56 2.47 -2.83
CA PRO A 137 5.57 3.28 -2.16
C PRO A 137 5.23 3.64 -0.72
N LEU A 138 3.95 3.92 -0.44
CA LEU A 138 3.43 4.28 0.89
C LEU A 138 3.55 3.15 1.92
N MET A 139 3.76 1.91 1.47
CA MET A 139 4.00 0.74 2.32
C MET A 139 5.48 0.40 2.42
N LYS A 140 6.39 1.36 2.20
CA LYS A 140 7.85 1.18 2.30
C LYS A 140 8.41 0.15 1.31
N HIS A 141 7.70 -0.08 0.20
CA HIS A 141 8.09 -1.07 -0.81
C HIS A 141 9.16 -0.55 -1.78
N LEU A 142 9.15 0.75 -2.06
CA LEU A 142 10.05 1.40 -3.01
C LEU A 142 10.47 2.76 -2.48
N TYR A 143 11.71 3.15 -2.74
CA TYR A 143 12.24 4.47 -2.44
C TYR A 143 12.99 5.03 -3.64
N LEU A 144 12.82 6.33 -3.92
CA LEU A 144 13.75 7.10 -4.75
C LEU A 144 14.58 7.99 -3.83
N VAL A 145 15.90 7.80 -3.82
CA VAL A 145 16.83 8.49 -2.93
C VAL A 145 17.84 9.28 -3.75
N GLY A 146 17.87 10.60 -3.55
CA GLY A 146 18.79 11.53 -4.21
C GLY A 146 20.06 11.75 -3.38
N TYR A 147 21.17 11.16 -3.82
CA TYR A 147 22.50 11.31 -3.23
C TYR A 147 23.20 12.55 -3.80
N ARG A 148 23.86 13.34 -2.95
CA ARG A 148 24.65 14.49 -3.42
C ARG A 148 25.84 13.99 -4.23
N ARG A 149 25.93 14.35 -5.52
CA ARG A 149 27.07 13.98 -6.38
C ARG A 149 28.34 14.63 -5.85
N LYS A 150 29.43 13.87 -5.84
CA LYS A 150 30.78 14.36 -5.58
C LYS A 150 31.58 14.43 -6.89
N ASP A 151 32.48 15.39 -6.98
CA ASP A 151 33.51 15.41 -8.01
C ASP A 151 34.66 14.43 -7.66
N LYS A 152 35.64 14.27 -8.56
CA LYS A 152 36.83 13.43 -8.38
C LYS A 152 37.61 13.79 -7.12
N ASP A 153 37.63 15.07 -6.74
CA ASP A 153 38.31 15.59 -5.56
C ASP A 153 37.46 15.47 -4.27
N GLY A 154 36.32 14.77 -4.31
CA GLY A 154 35.46 14.50 -3.16
C GLY A 154 34.51 15.63 -2.75
N ASN A 155 34.64 16.82 -3.35
CA ASN A 155 33.78 17.97 -3.12
C ASN A 155 32.37 17.77 -3.70
N PHE A 156 31.33 18.28 -3.03
CA PHE A 156 29.95 18.19 -3.53
C PHE A 156 29.72 19.13 -4.71
N ILE A 157 29.14 18.61 -5.80
CA ILE A 157 28.84 19.40 -6.99
C ILE A 157 27.57 20.22 -6.76
N VAL A 158 27.63 21.50 -7.11
CA VAL A 158 26.53 22.46 -7.02
C VAL A 158 26.19 22.94 -8.44
N ASP A 159 24.90 23.12 -8.72
CA ASP A 159 24.42 23.66 -9.99
C ASP A 159 24.64 25.19 -10.09
N LYS A 160 24.28 25.77 -11.25
CA LYS A 160 24.40 27.23 -11.49
C LYS A 160 23.46 28.09 -10.63
N GLN A 161 22.59 27.47 -9.83
CA GLN A 161 21.55 28.10 -9.02
C GLN A 161 21.80 27.92 -7.51
N GLY A 162 22.89 27.23 -7.13
CA GLY A 162 23.26 27.00 -5.73
C GLY A 162 22.74 25.69 -5.13
N ASN A 163 22.05 24.83 -5.89
CA ASN A 163 21.54 23.55 -5.40
C ASN A 163 22.55 22.42 -5.60
N TYR A 164 22.63 21.49 -4.65
CA TYR A 164 23.43 20.28 -4.84
C TYR A 164 22.88 19.42 -5.98
N VAL A 165 23.77 19.05 -6.92
CA VAL A 165 23.45 18.07 -7.96
C VAL A 165 23.21 16.72 -7.29
N LYS A 166 22.07 16.07 -7.61
CA LYS A 166 21.66 14.80 -7.01
C LYS A 166 21.67 13.68 -8.03
N ASP A 167 22.42 12.62 -7.73
CA ASP A 167 22.28 11.32 -8.37
C ASP A 167 21.18 10.54 -7.67
N TRP A 168 20.14 10.16 -8.41
CA TRP A 168 19.01 9.43 -7.87
C TRP A 168 19.19 7.94 -8.09
N SER A 169 18.96 7.15 -7.03
CA SER A 169 18.87 5.69 -7.13
C SER A 169 17.53 5.20 -6.60
N MET A 170 17.04 4.15 -7.23
CA MET A 170 15.83 3.43 -6.83
C MET A 170 16.20 2.26 -5.93
N GLN A 171 15.58 2.19 -4.75
CA GLN A 171 15.87 1.19 -3.72
C GLN A 171 14.61 0.42 -3.36
N ILE A 172 14.72 -0.91 -3.27
CA ILE A 172 13.61 -1.81 -2.98
C ILE A 172 13.62 -2.11 -1.48
N GLY A 173 12.50 -1.85 -0.80
CA GLY A 173 12.37 -2.13 0.62
C GLY A 173 12.30 -3.63 0.91
N ILE A 174 12.73 -4.05 2.11
CA ILE A 174 12.80 -5.47 2.51
C ILE A 174 11.44 -6.17 2.32
N GLY A 175 10.33 -5.50 2.70
CA GLY A 175 8.97 -6.02 2.51
C GLY A 175 8.59 -6.28 1.06
N ALA A 176 9.07 -5.47 0.12
CA ALA A 176 8.83 -5.65 -1.31
C ALA A 176 9.55 -6.86 -1.90
N THR A 177 10.71 -7.26 -1.36
CA THR A 177 11.48 -8.40 -1.91
C THR A 177 10.66 -9.70 -1.92
N ARG A 178 9.84 -9.93 -0.89
CA ARG A 178 8.93 -11.07 -0.78
C ARG A 178 7.78 -10.99 -1.78
N LEU A 179 7.16 -9.81 -1.91
CA LEU A 179 6.08 -9.57 -2.88
C LEU A 179 6.59 -9.72 -4.33
N LEU A 180 7.77 -9.19 -4.63
CA LEU A 180 8.45 -9.33 -5.92
C LEU A 180 8.68 -10.80 -6.26
N ALA A 181 9.18 -11.61 -5.32
CA ALA A 181 9.37 -13.04 -5.51
C ALA A 181 8.04 -13.74 -5.82
N GLN A 182 7.01 -13.54 -4.99
CA GLN A 182 5.67 -14.13 -5.16
C GLN A 182 5.02 -13.75 -6.51
N ARG A 183 5.24 -12.52 -6.99
CA ARG A 183 4.64 -12.02 -8.24
C ARG A 183 5.40 -12.45 -9.50
N LYS A 184 6.70 -12.76 -9.39
CA LYS A 184 7.54 -13.12 -10.54
C LYS A 184 7.41 -14.59 -10.93
N HIS A 185 7.27 -15.50 -9.96
CA HIS A 185 6.98 -16.92 -10.19
C HIS A 185 6.19 -17.50 -9.01
N ASN A 186 5.49 -18.62 -9.26
CA ASN A 186 4.86 -19.44 -8.22
C ASN A 186 5.91 -20.13 -7.34
N TYR A 187 6.60 -19.37 -6.48
CA TYR A 187 7.38 -19.93 -5.38
C TYR A 187 6.42 -20.54 -4.36
N SER A 188 6.13 -21.83 -4.49
CA SER A 188 5.56 -22.58 -3.39
C SER A 188 6.61 -22.68 -2.28
N TYR A 189 6.36 -22.07 -1.13
CA TYR A 189 7.16 -22.26 0.10
C TYR A 189 7.00 -23.68 0.70
N LEU A 190 6.65 -24.68 -0.12
CA LEU A 190 6.52 -26.09 0.26
C LEU A 190 7.87 -26.78 0.40
N ASP A 191 8.94 -26.26 -0.20
CA ASP A 191 10.30 -26.64 0.16
C ASP A 191 10.67 -26.03 1.52
N LEU A 192 10.22 -26.72 2.57
CA LEU A 192 10.67 -26.60 3.97
C LEU A 192 12.15 -27.03 4.14
N SER A 193 12.98 -26.85 3.13
CA SER A 193 14.43 -27.02 3.26
C SER A 193 14.96 -25.93 4.21
N PRO A 194 15.60 -26.29 5.34
CA PRO A 194 16.20 -25.30 6.21
C PRO A 194 17.26 -24.53 5.42
N ARG A 195 17.11 -23.21 5.35
CA ARG A 195 18.18 -22.36 4.81
C ARG A 195 19.40 -22.55 5.71
N LYS A 196 20.48 -23.10 5.17
CA LYS A 196 21.78 -22.98 5.82
C LYS A 196 22.04 -21.49 6.02
N ALA A 197 22.21 -21.06 7.27
CA ALA A 197 22.89 -19.82 7.54
C ALA A 197 24.31 -19.99 6.98
N THR A 198 24.64 -19.22 5.95
CA THR A 198 26.04 -19.02 5.57
C THR A 198 26.63 -18.10 6.63
N GLU A 199 27.70 -18.55 7.28
CA GLU A 199 28.46 -17.76 8.23
C GLU A 199 29.07 -16.53 7.51
N GLU A 200 29.13 -15.39 8.21
CA GLU A 200 29.75 -14.14 7.74
C GLU A 200 31.29 -14.19 7.82
#